data_AF-A0A8J3KDX8-F1
#
_entry.id   AF-A0A8J3KDX8-F1
#
_cell.length_a   1.000
_cell.length_b   1.000
_cell.length_c   1.000
_cell.angle_alpha   90.00
_cell.angle_beta   90.00
_cell.angle_gamma   90.00
#
_symmetry.space_group_name_H-M   'P 1'
#
loop_
_entity.id
_entity.type
_entity.pdbx_description
1 polymer ?
#
loop_
_entity_poly.entity_id
_entity_poly.type
_entity_poly.pdbx_seq_one_letter_code
_entity_poly.pdbx_strand_id
1 'polypeptide(L)'
;MNHLQWSCGGGGAPGPTSQPRLRPGRPFARQPFEGSIDRHSARCNLRVRLAGESGRRGWWQDYDLPEWFNVYVGLESAASTVANFETHLIPGLLQTPAYARALIRHAQPTMAAERVDLLVRARLVRQTRLTNDDPLRLRALIGEAALHCVVGTPNEMQEQFTHLATMSRAANVEIRVVPFTSPAYAVHGRSVVILDFPGTGDPGLAYFDHLGKGSYVEDDAQVAAHRMAFELLVGAALSVEESTKLFLERGK
;
A
#
# COMPACT_ATOMS: atom_id res chain seq x y z
N MET A 1 3.40 42.21 23.47
CA MET A 1 3.61 42.85 24.78
C MET A 1 2.33 43.55 25.18
N ASN A 2 1.57 42.94 26.08
CA ASN A 2 0.56 43.60 26.90
C ASN A 2 0.64 42.89 28.25
N HIS A 3 1.24 43.57 29.23
CA HIS A 3 1.30 43.16 30.63
C HIS A 3 0.02 43.60 31.30
N LEU A 4 -0.64 42.73 32.07
CA LEU A 4 -1.40 43.13 33.25
C LEU A 4 -1.31 42.02 34.30
N GLN A 5 -0.82 42.45 35.46
CA GLN A 5 -0.52 41.75 36.69
C GLN A 5 -1.74 41.90 37.61
N TRP A 6 -2.15 40.85 38.33
CA TRP A 6 -3.05 41.00 39.49
C TRP A 6 -2.58 40.12 40.65
N SER A 7 -2.68 40.72 41.83
CA SER A 7 -1.93 40.43 43.05
C SER A 7 -2.67 39.49 44.01
N CYS A 8 -1.88 38.82 44.85
CA CYS A 8 -2.31 37.97 45.95
C CYS A 8 -2.98 38.75 47.10
N GLY A 9 -4.02 38.16 47.69
CA GLY A 9 -4.52 38.47 49.03
C GLY A 9 -4.69 37.16 49.82
N GLY A 10 -4.02 37.06 50.96
CA GLY A 10 -3.99 35.85 51.80
C GLY A 10 -5.08 35.81 52.87
N GLY A 11 -5.29 34.62 53.44
CA GLY A 11 -6.06 34.43 54.66
C GLY A 11 -6.30 32.97 55.04
N GLY A 12 -5.62 32.51 56.10
CA GLY A 12 -6.15 31.52 57.06
C GLY A 12 -5.94 30.03 56.78
N ALA A 13 -5.07 29.38 57.57
CA ALA A 13 -4.90 27.93 57.63
C ALA A 13 -5.84 27.27 58.67
N PRO A 14 -6.30 26.03 58.44
CA PRO A 14 -6.66 25.10 59.52
C PRO A 14 -5.79 23.83 59.52
N GLY A 15 -5.56 23.28 60.72
CA GLY A 15 -4.61 22.21 61.06
C GLY A 15 -4.96 20.80 60.56
N PRO A 16 -4.11 19.80 60.87
CA PRO A 16 -4.08 18.51 60.18
C PRO A 16 -5.26 17.63 60.59
N THR A 17 -6.11 17.31 59.61
CA THR A 17 -7.20 16.33 59.74
C THR A 17 -6.64 14.91 59.60
N SER A 18 -6.99 14.05 60.56
CA SER A 18 -6.62 12.64 60.63
C SER A 18 -7.16 11.83 59.44
N GLN A 19 -6.26 11.26 58.63
CA GLN A 19 -6.63 10.33 57.54
C GLN A 19 -7.07 8.96 58.09
N PRO A 20 -8.16 8.36 57.58
CA PRO A 20 -8.56 7.00 57.94
C PRO A 20 -7.67 5.95 57.25
N ARG A 21 -7.17 4.98 58.03
CA ARG A 21 -6.35 3.86 57.53
C ARG A 21 -7.20 2.91 56.68
N LEU A 22 -6.83 2.77 55.40
CA LEU A 22 -7.35 1.74 54.50
C LEU A 22 -6.91 0.35 54.98
N ARG A 23 -7.86 -0.57 55.16
CA ARG A 23 -7.58 -2.00 55.41
C ARG A 23 -7.19 -2.65 54.07
N PRO A 24 -6.17 -3.52 54.03
CA PRO A 24 -5.84 -4.24 52.80
C PRO A 24 -6.96 -5.24 52.45
N GLY A 25 -7.56 -5.05 51.27
CA GLY A 25 -8.52 -5.99 50.69
C GLY A 25 -7.84 -7.31 50.31
N ARG A 26 -8.60 -8.40 50.35
CA ARG A 26 -8.14 -9.74 49.96
C ARG A 26 -7.59 -9.70 48.51
N PRO A 27 -6.49 -10.41 48.19
CA PRO A 27 -6.01 -10.48 46.83
C PRO A 27 -7.08 -11.11 45.94
N PHE A 28 -7.47 -10.37 44.89
CA PHE A 28 -8.28 -10.88 43.80
C PHE A 28 -7.50 -12.04 43.16
N ALA A 29 -8.03 -13.26 43.27
CA ALA A 29 -7.48 -14.40 42.54
C ALA A 29 -7.58 -14.08 41.04
N ARG A 30 -6.43 -13.93 40.37
CA ARG A 30 -6.38 -13.89 38.91
C ARG A 30 -6.80 -15.27 38.43
N GLN A 31 -8.01 -15.38 37.89
CA GLN A 31 -8.34 -16.50 37.03
C GLN A 31 -7.40 -16.43 35.80
N PRO A 32 -6.83 -17.55 35.34
CA PRO A 32 -6.06 -17.56 34.11
C PRO A 32 -6.97 -17.12 32.95
N PHE A 33 -6.52 -16.14 32.18
CA PHE A 33 -7.15 -15.75 30.92
C PHE A 33 -6.82 -16.82 29.87
N GLU A 34 -7.45 -17.99 29.96
CA GLU A 34 -7.48 -18.97 28.88
C GLU A 34 -8.37 -18.42 27.77
N GLY A 35 -7.79 -18.08 26.60
CA GLY A 35 -8.57 -17.82 25.38
C GLY A 35 -8.22 -16.60 24.54
N SER A 36 -7.08 -15.93 24.76
CA SER A 36 -6.54 -14.97 23.77
C SER A 36 -5.45 -15.66 22.96
N ILE A 37 -5.84 -16.47 21.98
CA ILE A 37 -4.95 -16.65 20.82
C ILE A 37 -4.73 -15.23 20.29
N ASP A 38 -3.51 -14.74 20.41
CA ASP A 38 -3.14 -13.40 19.97
C ASP A 38 -3.58 -13.24 18.51
N ARG A 39 -4.63 -12.44 18.28
CA ARG A 39 -5.23 -12.24 16.96
C ARG A 39 -4.20 -11.70 15.97
N HIS A 40 -3.22 -10.94 16.46
CA HIS A 40 -2.11 -10.47 15.66
C HIS A 40 -1.21 -11.64 15.22
N SER A 41 -0.73 -12.47 16.15
CA SER A 41 0.03 -13.69 15.82
C SER A 41 -0.73 -14.65 14.89
N ALA A 42 -2.05 -14.82 15.07
CA ALA A 42 -2.86 -15.66 14.20
C ALA A 42 -2.94 -15.11 12.76
N ARG A 43 -3.06 -13.79 12.61
CA ARG A 43 -3.05 -13.11 11.29
C ARG A 43 -1.68 -13.15 10.65
N CYS A 44 -0.61 -12.89 11.38
CA CYS A 44 0.76 -13.03 10.90
C CYS A 44 1.01 -14.46 10.39
N ASN A 45 0.60 -15.47 11.16
CA ASN A 45 0.72 -16.88 10.75
C ASN A 45 -0.13 -17.20 9.51
N LEU A 46 -1.36 -16.69 9.43
CA LEU A 46 -2.22 -16.84 8.25
C LEU A 46 -1.56 -16.20 7.02
N ARG A 47 -1.07 -14.97 7.13
CA ARG A 47 -0.42 -14.23 6.03
C ARG A 47 0.89 -14.89 5.57
N VAL A 48 1.69 -15.37 6.51
CA VAL A 48 2.89 -16.18 6.19
C VAL A 48 2.49 -17.48 5.49
N ARG A 49 1.42 -18.14 5.96
CA ARG A 49 0.91 -19.37 5.31
C ARG A 49 0.38 -19.08 3.91
N LEU A 50 -0.42 -18.02 3.73
CA LEU A 50 -0.94 -17.57 2.46
C LEU A 50 0.19 -17.21 1.48
N ALA A 51 1.21 -16.49 1.95
CA ALA A 51 2.42 -16.19 1.17
C ALA A 51 3.24 -17.45 0.84
N GLY A 52 3.22 -18.47 1.69
CA GLY A 52 3.90 -19.75 1.45
C GLY A 52 3.13 -20.72 0.55
N GLU A 53 1.80 -20.77 0.67
CA GLU A 53 0.89 -21.67 -0.09
C GLU A 53 0.69 -21.18 -1.54
N SER A 54 0.79 -19.87 -1.78
CA SER A 54 0.70 -19.27 -3.11
C SER A 54 1.89 -19.60 -4.04
N GLY A 55 2.89 -20.36 -3.58
CA GLY A 55 3.96 -20.88 -4.44
C GLY A 55 4.53 -22.21 -3.97
N ARG A 56 4.45 -23.26 -4.80
CA ARG A 56 5.34 -24.44 -4.70
C ARG A 56 6.79 -23.94 -4.86
N ARG A 57 7.45 -23.63 -3.74
CA ARG A 57 8.68 -22.79 -3.64
C ARG A 57 8.43 -21.40 -4.24
N GLY A 58 8.27 -20.37 -3.40
CA GLY A 58 7.98 -19.00 -3.84
C GLY A 58 8.93 -18.55 -4.95
N TRP A 59 8.41 -18.36 -6.16
CA TRP A 59 9.20 -18.05 -7.37
C TRP A 59 10.10 -16.82 -7.20
N TRP A 60 9.73 -15.89 -6.33
CA TRP A 60 10.49 -14.68 -6.01
C TRP A 60 11.80 -14.95 -5.28
N GLN A 61 11.94 -16.11 -4.61
CA GLN A 61 13.17 -16.50 -3.93
C GLN A 61 14.34 -16.71 -4.91
N ASP A 62 14.05 -16.99 -6.18
CA ASP A 62 15.07 -17.17 -7.23
C ASP A 62 15.64 -15.83 -7.75
N TYR A 63 15.06 -14.70 -7.34
CA TYR A 63 15.43 -13.36 -7.84
C TYR A 63 16.23 -12.52 -6.84
N ASP A 64 16.58 -13.07 -5.67
CA ASP A 64 17.34 -12.39 -4.60
C ASP A 64 16.79 -10.99 -4.32
N LEU A 65 15.46 -10.85 -4.19
CA LEU A 65 14.84 -9.55 -3.98
C LEU A 65 15.21 -9.00 -2.59
N PRO A 66 15.21 -7.67 -2.39
CA PRO A 66 15.39 -7.10 -1.06
C PRO A 66 14.41 -7.73 -0.06
N GLU A 67 14.88 -8.05 1.14
CA GLU A 67 14.10 -8.78 2.15
C GLU A 67 12.74 -8.15 2.44
N TRP A 68 12.69 -6.81 2.54
CA TRP A 68 11.46 -6.06 2.75
C TRP A 68 10.44 -6.21 1.60
N PHE A 69 10.92 -6.47 0.39
CA PHE A 69 10.09 -6.65 -0.81
C PHE A 69 9.64 -8.11 -1.00
N ASN A 70 10.43 -9.08 -0.51
CA ASN A 70 10.04 -10.51 -0.53
C ASN A 70 8.72 -10.75 0.21
N VAL A 71 8.55 -10.12 1.37
CA VAL A 71 7.31 -10.24 2.16
C VAL A 71 6.12 -9.67 1.37
N TYR A 72 6.29 -8.49 0.77
CA TYR A 72 5.26 -7.88 -0.07
C TYR A 72 4.86 -8.78 -1.24
N VAL A 73 5.82 -9.35 -1.97
CA VAL A 73 5.53 -10.22 -3.14
C VAL A 73 4.78 -11.49 -2.73
N GLY A 74 5.11 -12.07 -1.57
CA GLY A 74 4.36 -13.20 -1.02
C GLY A 74 2.91 -12.84 -0.68
N LEU A 75 2.70 -11.68 -0.04
CA LEU A 75 1.36 -11.17 0.28
C LEU A 75 0.55 -10.83 -0.98
N GLU A 76 1.15 -10.15 -1.96
CA GLU A 76 0.52 -9.82 -3.24
C GLU A 76 0.14 -11.09 -4.01
N SER A 77 0.99 -12.13 -3.98
CA SER A 77 0.72 -13.42 -4.61
C SER A 77 -0.50 -14.14 -4.01
N ALA A 78 -0.76 -13.93 -2.71
CA ALA A 78 -1.90 -14.51 -2.02
C ALA A 78 -3.16 -13.64 -2.05
N ALA A 79 -3.04 -12.37 -2.44
CA ALA A 79 -4.18 -11.47 -2.54
C ALA A 79 -5.09 -11.84 -3.72
N SER A 80 -6.40 -11.67 -3.52
CA SER A 80 -7.39 -11.80 -4.61
C SER A 80 -7.74 -10.45 -5.23
N THR A 81 -7.60 -9.37 -4.45
CA THR A 81 -7.78 -8.00 -4.94
C THR A 81 -6.60 -7.13 -4.48
N VAL A 82 -6.13 -6.27 -5.37
CA VAL A 82 -5.14 -5.23 -5.11
C VAL A 82 -5.73 -3.89 -5.53
N ALA A 83 -5.81 -2.96 -4.59
CA ALA A 83 -6.09 -1.56 -4.88
C ALA A 83 -4.77 -0.78 -4.78
N ASN A 84 -4.32 -0.17 -5.87
CA ASN A 84 -3.04 0.52 -5.93
C ASN A 84 -3.25 1.96 -6.42
N PHE A 85 -2.80 2.93 -5.64
CA PHE A 85 -2.69 4.32 -6.07
C PHE A 85 -1.23 4.71 -6.16
N GLU A 86 -0.80 5.20 -7.32
CA GLU A 86 0.51 5.80 -7.53
C GLU A 86 0.37 7.25 -7.99
N THR A 87 1.14 8.16 -7.40
CA THR A 87 1.05 9.59 -7.72
C THR A 87 1.94 10.02 -8.88
N HIS A 88 3.15 9.48 -8.97
CA HIS A 88 4.19 9.92 -9.93
C HIS A 88 4.73 8.82 -10.83
N LEU A 89 4.41 7.55 -10.56
CA LEU A 89 4.90 6.40 -11.33
C LEU A 89 3.73 5.55 -11.81
N ILE A 90 3.96 4.75 -12.85
CA ILE A 90 2.99 3.75 -13.26
C ILE A 90 3.03 2.58 -12.26
N PRO A 91 1.89 2.06 -11.77
CA PRO A 91 1.82 0.90 -10.90
C PRO A 91 2.62 -0.28 -11.42
N GLY A 92 3.42 -0.93 -10.57
CA GLY A 92 4.37 -1.97 -11.00
C GLY A 92 3.75 -3.19 -11.71
N LEU A 93 2.47 -3.48 -11.45
CA LEU A 93 1.72 -4.54 -12.14
C LEU A 93 1.27 -4.15 -13.56
N LEU A 94 1.44 -2.89 -13.94
CA LEU A 94 1.05 -2.32 -15.23
C LEU A 94 2.25 -1.74 -16.00
N GLN A 95 3.48 -2.03 -15.58
CA GLN A 95 4.70 -1.52 -16.22
C GLN A 95 5.14 -2.41 -17.39
N THR A 96 5.55 -1.82 -18.50
CA THR A 96 6.23 -2.56 -19.57
C THR A 96 7.66 -2.95 -19.14
N PRO A 97 8.27 -3.97 -19.77
CA PRO A 97 9.66 -4.32 -19.50
C PRO A 97 10.62 -3.13 -19.70
N ALA A 98 10.36 -2.30 -20.72
CA ALA A 98 11.18 -1.13 -21.03
C ALA A 98 11.07 -0.05 -19.94
N TYR A 99 9.84 0.30 -19.55
CA TYR A 99 9.61 1.26 -18.46
C TYR A 99 10.22 0.79 -17.14
N ALA A 100 10.01 -0.47 -16.77
CA ALA A 100 10.57 -1.06 -15.56
C ALA A 100 12.10 -1.02 -15.56
N ARG A 101 12.75 -1.33 -16.70
CA ARG A 101 14.20 -1.27 -16.85
C ARG A 101 14.74 0.14 -16.68
N ALA A 102 14.12 1.12 -17.35
CA ALA A 102 14.51 2.52 -17.25
C ALA A 102 14.39 3.01 -15.79
N LEU A 103 13.26 2.71 -15.13
CA LEU A 103 13.04 3.04 -13.72
C LEU A 103 14.13 2.47 -12.80
N ILE A 104 14.46 1.18 -12.94
CA ILE A 104 15.48 0.52 -12.11
C ILE A 104 16.86 1.16 -12.32
N ARG A 105 17.24 1.44 -13.58
CA ARG A 105 18.52 2.09 -13.90
C ARG A 105 18.62 3.50 -13.33
N HIS A 106 17.53 4.27 -13.36
CA HIS A 106 17.51 5.61 -12.78
C HIS A 106 17.54 5.57 -11.25
N ALA A 107 16.86 4.60 -10.62
CA ALA A 107 16.86 4.44 -9.18
C ALA A 107 18.22 3.97 -8.64
N GLN A 108 18.96 3.14 -9.39
CA GLN A 108 20.26 2.61 -9.00
C GLN A 108 21.24 2.60 -10.19
N PRO A 109 21.87 3.75 -10.52
CA PRO A 109 22.71 3.90 -11.72
C PRO A 109 23.95 3.00 -11.76
N THR A 110 24.43 2.53 -10.60
CA THR A 110 25.61 1.67 -10.46
C THR A 110 25.27 0.17 -10.49
N MET A 111 24.00 -0.20 -10.63
CA MET A 111 23.57 -1.60 -10.66
C MET A 111 24.05 -2.28 -11.94
N ALA A 112 24.64 -3.47 -11.81
CA ALA A 112 25.06 -4.31 -12.94
C ALA A 112 23.88 -4.63 -13.87
N ALA A 113 24.11 -4.67 -15.18
CA ALA A 113 23.06 -4.86 -16.19
C ALA A 113 22.31 -6.19 -15.99
N GLU A 114 23.03 -7.25 -15.64
CA GLU A 114 22.49 -8.59 -15.38
C GLU A 114 21.52 -8.57 -14.20
N ARG A 115 21.83 -7.76 -13.17
CA ARG A 115 20.98 -7.57 -12.01
C ARG A 115 19.73 -6.77 -12.35
N VAL A 116 19.84 -5.75 -13.19
CA VAL A 116 18.68 -5.01 -13.71
C VAL A 116 17.75 -5.97 -14.47
N ASP A 117 18.28 -6.79 -15.38
CA ASP A 117 17.46 -7.74 -16.14
C ASP A 117 16.80 -8.80 -15.26
N LEU A 118 17.48 -9.23 -14.19
CA LEU A 118 16.89 -10.13 -13.19
C LEU A 118 15.68 -9.48 -12.49
N LEU A 119 15.79 -8.22 -12.06
CA LEU A 119 14.70 -7.49 -11.43
C LEU A 119 13.53 -7.20 -12.40
N VAL A 120 13.84 -6.92 -13.67
CA VAL A 120 12.81 -6.80 -14.72
C VAL A 120 12.07 -8.11 -14.89
N ARG A 121 12.78 -9.25 -14.99
CA ARG A 121 12.15 -10.58 -15.07
C ARG A 121 11.27 -10.86 -13.86
N ALA A 122 11.73 -10.54 -12.65
CA ALA A 122 10.92 -10.70 -11.44
C ALA A 122 9.59 -9.93 -11.52
N ARG A 123 9.63 -8.68 -12.02
CA ARG A 123 8.42 -7.88 -12.25
C ARG A 123 7.47 -8.53 -13.25
N LEU A 124 7.99 -9.08 -14.35
CA LEU A 124 7.16 -9.71 -15.38
C LEU A 124 6.50 -11.00 -14.88
N VAL A 125 7.23 -11.83 -14.11
CA VAL A 125 6.63 -13.01 -13.48
C VAL A 125 5.51 -12.58 -12.53
N ARG A 126 5.71 -11.52 -11.75
CA ARG A 126 4.69 -10.95 -10.88
C ARG A 126 3.42 -10.54 -11.63
N GLN A 127 3.57 -9.93 -12.80
CA GLN A 127 2.45 -9.46 -13.64
C GLN A 127 1.58 -10.60 -14.18
N THR A 128 2.10 -11.83 -14.28
CA THR A 128 1.29 -12.99 -14.72
C THR A 128 0.06 -13.24 -13.85
N ARG A 129 0.05 -12.75 -12.60
CA ARG A 129 -1.13 -12.76 -11.72
C ARG A 129 -2.37 -12.12 -12.34
N LEU A 130 -2.21 -11.17 -13.26
CA LEU A 130 -3.34 -10.52 -13.94
C LEU A 130 -3.96 -11.38 -15.05
N THR A 131 -3.26 -12.43 -15.49
CA THR A 131 -3.62 -13.23 -16.68
C THR A 131 -3.80 -14.72 -16.41
N ASN A 132 -3.53 -15.19 -15.19
CA ASN A 132 -3.66 -16.61 -14.82
C ASN A 132 -5.14 -17.03 -14.65
N ASP A 133 -5.40 -18.33 -14.49
CA ASP A 133 -6.75 -18.91 -14.43
C ASP A 133 -7.64 -18.34 -13.31
N ASP A 134 -7.05 -17.98 -12.16
CA ASP A 134 -7.69 -17.20 -11.10
C ASP A 134 -7.00 -15.82 -11.02
N PRO A 135 -7.41 -14.88 -11.89
CA PRO A 135 -6.67 -13.65 -12.07
C PRO A 135 -6.90 -12.69 -10.90
N LEU A 136 -5.82 -12.07 -10.45
CA LEU A 136 -5.86 -10.98 -9.49
C LEU A 136 -6.76 -9.86 -10.02
N ARG A 137 -7.70 -9.38 -9.19
CA ARG A 137 -8.47 -8.17 -9.47
C ARG A 137 -7.65 -6.94 -9.10
N LEU A 138 -7.31 -6.13 -10.08
CA LEU A 138 -6.52 -4.91 -9.88
C LEU A 138 -7.40 -3.67 -10.06
N ARG A 139 -7.38 -2.79 -9.06
CA ARG A 139 -7.91 -1.43 -9.14
C ARG A 139 -6.76 -0.45 -9.04
N ALA A 140 -6.35 0.11 -10.17
CA ALA A 140 -5.22 1.01 -10.30
C ALA A 140 -5.71 2.46 -10.46
N LEU A 141 -5.33 3.31 -9.53
CA LEU A 141 -5.44 4.76 -9.66
C LEU A 141 -4.06 5.32 -9.99
N ILE A 142 -4.00 6.16 -11.02
CA ILE A 142 -2.77 6.76 -11.51
C ILE A 142 -2.94 8.26 -11.42
N GLY A 143 -2.10 8.93 -10.64
CA GLY A 143 -2.08 10.39 -10.62
C GLY A 143 -1.69 10.94 -11.99
N GLU A 144 -2.33 12.04 -12.43
CA GLU A 144 -2.03 12.66 -13.72
C GLU A 144 -0.53 12.98 -13.88
N ALA A 145 0.17 13.34 -12.80
CA ALA A 145 1.62 13.55 -12.79
C ALA A 145 2.41 12.35 -13.34
N ALA A 146 1.98 11.11 -13.09
CA ALA A 146 2.66 9.93 -13.60
C ALA A 146 2.65 9.83 -15.13
N LEU A 147 1.71 10.51 -15.81
CA LEU A 147 1.67 10.62 -17.27
C LEU A 147 2.62 11.69 -17.83
N HIS A 148 3.17 12.53 -16.95
CA HIS A 148 4.12 13.60 -17.28
C HIS A 148 5.55 13.28 -16.83
N CYS A 149 5.73 12.39 -15.86
CA CYS A 149 7.05 11.93 -15.43
C CYS A 149 7.72 11.07 -16.51
N VAL A 150 8.74 11.64 -17.16
CA VAL A 150 9.54 10.94 -18.18
C VAL A 150 10.51 9.98 -17.50
N VAL A 151 10.17 8.68 -17.51
CA VAL A 151 11.00 7.62 -16.91
C VAL A 151 11.89 6.95 -17.95
N GLY A 152 11.39 6.76 -19.18
CA GLY A 152 12.14 6.22 -20.30
C GLY A 152 12.25 7.22 -21.45
N THR A 153 12.74 6.75 -22.57
CA THR A 153 12.72 7.48 -23.85
C THR A 153 11.28 7.68 -24.34
N PRO A 154 11.04 8.60 -25.29
CA PRO A 154 9.70 8.83 -25.85
C PRO A 154 9.03 7.55 -26.35
N ASN A 155 9.76 6.67 -27.04
CA ASN A 155 9.24 5.40 -27.55
C ASN A 155 8.83 4.45 -26.42
N GLU A 156 9.64 4.35 -25.36
CA GLU A 156 9.33 3.49 -24.20
C GLU A 156 8.12 4.02 -23.41
N MET A 157 7.95 5.34 -23.37
CA MET A 157 6.76 5.97 -22.78
C MET A 157 5.50 5.73 -23.62
N GLN A 158 5.59 5.85 -24.96
CA GLN A 158 4.48 5.52 -25.86
C GLN A 158 4.06 4.04 -25.74
N GLU A 159 5.04 3.14 -25.67
CA GLU A 159 4.81 1.71 -25.41
C GLU A 159 4.07 1.53 -24.07
N GLN A 160 4.52 2.22 -23.02
CA GLN A 160 3.88 2.17 -21.71
C GLN A 160 2.42 2.64 -21.73
N PHE A 161 2.11 3.74 -22.40
CA PHE A 161 0.72 4.23 -22.48
C PHE A 161 -0.17 3.31 -23.34
N THR A 162 0.37 2.77 -24.44
CA THR A 162 -0.32 1.77 -25.27
C THR A 162 -0.63 0.50 -24.48
N HIS A 163 0.31 0.07 -23.63
CA HIS A 163 0.12 -1.05 -22.73
C HIS A 163 -0.98 -0.79 -21.70
N LEU A 164 -1.04 0.40 -21.08
CA LEU A 164 -2.13 0.76 -20.16
C LEU A 164 -3.49 0.72 -20.85
N ALA A 165 -3.61 1.31 -22.05
CA ALA A 165 -4.85 1.26 -22.83
C ALA A 165 -5.27 -0.18 -23.18
N THR A 166 -4.30 -1.09 -23.31
CA THR A 166 -4.55 -2.52 -23.53
C THR A 166 -5.03 -3.21 -22.27
N MET A 167 -4.36 -2.98 -21.14
CA MET A 167 -4.73 -3.57 -19.87
C MET A 167 -6.09 -3.10 -19.35
N SER A 168 -6.49 -1.85 -19.64
CA SER A 168 -7.84 -1.34 -19.30
C SER A 168 -8.98 -2.14 -19.92
N ARG A 169 -8.73 -3.01 -20.91
CA ARG A 169 -9.75 -3.87 -21.53
C ARG A 169 -9.95 -5.21 -20.80
N ALA A 170 -9.06 -5.59 -19.89
CA ALA A 170 -9.17 -6.84 -19.15
C ALA A 170 -10.27 -6.75 -18.08
N ALA A 171 -11.11 -7.78 -17.98
CA ALA A 171 -12.28 -7.76 -17.08
C ALA A 171 -11.93 -7.67 -15.58
N ASN A 172 -10.70 -8.05 -15.22
CA ASN A 172 -10.18 -8.01 -13.85
C ASN A 172 -9.31 -6.78 -13.56
N VAL A 173 -9.18 -5.84 -14.51
CA VAL A 173 -8.29 -4.67 -14.36
C VAL A 173 -9.09 -3.38 -14.58
N GLU A 174 -9.12 -2.55 -13.54
CA GLU A 174 -9.68 -1.21 -13.56
C GLU A 174 -8.54 -0.20 -13.47
N ILE A 175 -8.41 0.70 -14.46
CA ILE A 175 -7.38 1.75 -14.47
C ILE A 175 -8.08 3.10 -14.60
N ARG A 176 -7.85 3.99 -13.63
CA ARG A 176 -8.37 5.37 -13.67
C ARG A 176 -7.27 6.39 -13.40
N VAL A 177 -7.41 7.56 -14.01
CA VAL A 177 -6.51 8.69 -13.80
C VAL A 177 -7.13 9.67 -12.81
N VAL A 178 -6.36 10.08 -11.79
CA VAL A 178 -6.76 11.13 -10.84
C VAL A 178 -6.21 12.48 -11.37
N PRO A 179 -7.07 13.36 -11.91
CA PRO A 179 -6.63 14.61 -12.53
C PRO A 179 -6.11 15.61 -11.49
N PHE A 180 -5.22 16.53 -11.86
CA PHE A 180 -4.69 17.57 -10.97
C PHE A 180 -5.74 18.48 -10.35
N THR A 181 -6.89 18.62 -11.02
CA THR A 181 -8.05 19.37 -10.53
C THR A 181 -8.82 18.64 -9.43
N SER A 182 -8.47 17.38 -9.13
CA SER A 182 -9.16 16.56 -8.14
C SER A 182 -8.82 17.02 -6.72
N PRO A 183 -9.83 17.36 -5.89
CA PRO A 183 -9.60 17.71 -4.48
C PRO A 183 -9.15 16.50 -3.65
N ALA A 184 -9.27 15.27 -4.17
CA ALA A 184 -8.94 14.06 -3.44
C ALA A 184 -7.44 13.91 -3.11
N TYR A 185 -6.56 14.65 -3.79
CA TYR A 185 -5.14 14.74 -3.38
C TYR A 185 -4.96 15.30 -1.95
N ALA A 186 -5.90 16.13 -1.46
CA ALA A 186 -5.87 16.63 -0.08
C ALA A 186 -6.22 15.53 0.94
N VAL A 187 -6.94 14.49 0.51
CA VAL A 187 -7.32 13.33 1.34
C VAL A 187 -6.20 12.30 1.38
N HIS A 188 -5.59 12.03 0.21
CA HIS A 188 -4.51 11.07 0.10
C HIS A 188 -3.54 11.43 -1.03
N GLY A 189 -2.47 12.15 -0.69
CA GLY A 189 -1.44 12.60 -1.63
C GLY A 189 -0.24 11.66 -1.75
N ARG A 190 -0.34 10.42 -1.26
CA ARG A 190 0.76 9.45 -1.20
C ARG A 190 0.35 8.16 -1.91
N SER A 191 1.33 7.44 -2.44
CA SER A 191 1.07 6.12 -2.99
C SER A 191 0.65 5.14 -1.89
N VAL A 192 -0.21 4.20 -2.22
CA VAL A 192 -0.67 3.15 -1.31
C VAL A 192 -1.06 1.91 -2.10
N VAL A 193 -0.75 0.74 -1.54
CA VAL A 193 -1.28 -0.54 -2.00
C VAL A 193 -2.13 -1.16 -0.90
N ILE A 194 -3.36 -1.53 -1.18
CA ILE A 194 -4.24 -2.25 -0.25
C ILE A 194 -4.43 -3.67 -0.80
N LEU A 195 -4.13 -4.66 0.05
CA LEU A 195 -4.22 -6.08 -0.28
C LEU A 195 -5.41 -6.72 0.45
N ASP A 196 -6.24 -7.44 -0.31
CA ASP A 196 -7.42 -8.12 0.20
C ASP A 196 -7.33 -9.64 0.02
N PHE A 197 -7.73 -10.35 1.08
CA PHE A 197 -7.73 -11.80 1.18
C PHE A 197 -9.15 -12.32 1.45
N PRO A 198 -10.11 -12.13 0.52
CA PRO A 198 -11.49 -12.50 0.74
C PRO A 198 -11.63 -14.00 1.07
N GLY A 199 -12.58 -14.33 1.95
CA GLY A 199 -12.83 -15.71 2.37
C GLY A 199 -11.88 -16.26 3.44
N THR A 200 -10.88 -15.49 3.88
CA THR A 200 -9.91 -15.93 4.89
C THR A 200 -10.21 -15.41 6.31
N GLY A 201 -11.13 -14.46 6.44
CA GLY A 201 -11.39 -13.73 7.69
C GLY A 201 -10.35 -12.65 8.02
N ASP A 202 -9.34 -12.46 7.17
CA ASP A 202 -8.36 -11.38 7.28
C ASP A 202 -8.92 -10.07 6.69
N PRO A 203 -8.89 -8.95 7.43
CA PRO A 203 -9.43 -7.66 6.98
C PRO A 203 -8.56 -6.94 5.94
N GLY A 204 -7.46 -7.55 5.50
CA GLY A 204 -6.50 -6.97 4.56
C GLY A 204 -5.44 -6.12 5.25
N LEU A 205 -4.58 -5.50 4.44
CA LEU A 205 -3.54 -4.59 4.91
C LEU A 205 -3.30 -3.49 3.90
N ALA A 206 -2.75 -2.37 4.37
CA ALA A 206 -2.17 -1.35 3.49
C ALA A 206 -0.63 -1.43 3.53
N TYR A 207 -0.02 -1.21 2.38
CA TYR A 207 1.41 -1.23 2.16
C TYR A 207 1.84 0.10 1.54
N PHE A 208 2.97 0.61 2.02
CA PHE A 208 3.61 1.79 1.48
C PHE A 208 5.05 1.44 1.14
N ASP A 209 5.43 1.71 -0.11
CA ASP A 209 6.81 1.61 -0.55
C ASP A 209 7.57 2.88 -0.18
N HIS A 210 8.71 2.73 0.47
CA HIS A 210 9.65 3.82 0.74
C HIS A 210 11.03 3.42 0.21
N LEU A 211 11.89 4.40 0.00
CA LEU A 211 13.25 4.12 -0.45
C LEU A 211 13.97 3.19 0.55
N GLY A 212 14.20 1.94 0.12
CA GLY A 212 14.90 0.92 0.90
C GLY A 212 14.08 0.24 2.01
N LYS A 213 12.78 0.51 2.14
CA LYS A 213 11.91 -0.15 3.14
C LYS A 213 10.44 -0.13 2.73
N GLY A 214 9.70 -1.15 3.12
CA GLY A 214 8.23 -1.13 3.12
C GLY A 214 7.67 -0.85 4.50
N SER A 215 6.47 -0.26 4.59
CA SER A 215 5.70 -0.22 5.84
C SER A 215 4.32 -0.82 5.64
N TYR A 216 3.88 -1.62 6.62
CA TYR A 216 2.61 -2.32 6.61
C TYR A 216 1.69 -1.74 7.69
N VAL A 217 0.44 -1.48 7.32
CA VAL A 217 -0.63 -1.09 8.24
C VAL A 217 -1.59 -2.27 8.33
N GLU A 218 -1.66 -2.86 9.52
CA GLU A 218 -2.46 -4.06 9.79
C GLU A 218 -3.61 -3.80 10.76
N ASP A 219 -3.61 -2.67 11.46
CA ASP A 219 -4.70 -2.27 12.35
C ASP A 219 -5.99 -2.04 11.55
N ASP A 220 -7.07 -2.71 11.95
CA ASP A 220 -8.30 -2.79 11.17
C ASP A 220 -8.93 -1.41 10.94
N ALA A 221 -8.89 -0.54 11.95
CA ALA A 221 -9.43 0.82 11.85
C ALA A 221 -8.61 1.67 10.88
N GLN A 222 -7.28 1.55 10.91
CA GLN A 222 -6.40 2.25 9.97
C GLN A 222 -6.52 1.70 8.53
N VAL A 223 -6.62 0.38 8.35
CA VAL A 223 -6.87 -0.24 7.04
C VAL A 223 -8.20 0.26 6.48
N ALA A 224 -9.27 0.30 7.29
CA ALA A 224 -10.56 0.84 6.88
C ALA A 224 -10.47 2.32 6.48
N ALA A 225 -9.69 3.14 7.22
CA ALA A 225 -9.45 4.53 6.86
C ALA A 225 -8.74 4.68 5.49
N HIS A 226 -7.73 3.83 5.22
CA HIS A 226 -7.05 3.82 3.92
C HIS A 226 -7.98 3.39 2.77
N ARG A 227 -8.85 2.40 2.99
CA ARG A 227 -9.87 2.02 2.00
C ARG A 227 -10.83 3.16 1.71
N MET A 228 -11.32 3.83 2.76
CA MET A 228 -12.22 4.97 2.59
C MET A 228 -11.54 6.10 1.80
N ALA A 229 -10.28 6.40 2.11
CA ALA A 229 -9.49 7.37 1.35
C ALA A 229 -9.31 6.94 -0.12
N PHE A 230 -9.07 5.66 -0.38
CA PHE A 230 -8.99 5.12 -1.74
C PHE A 230 -10.31 5.30 -2.51
N GLU A 231 -11.46 4.97 -1.91
CA GLU A 231 -12.76 5.17 -2.58
C GLU A 231 -13.08 6.65 -2.86
N LEU A 232 -12.62 7.56 -2.00
CA LEU A 232 -12.71 9.00 -2.28
C LEU A 232 -11.88 9.40 -3.50
N LEU A 233 -10.69 8.82 -3.69
CA LEU A 233 -9.90 9.01 -4.92
C LEU A 233 -10.63 8.43 -6.13
N VAL A 234 -11.25 7.25 -6.01
CA VAL A 234 -12.02 6.62 -7.11
C VAL A 234 -13.18 7.52 -7.57
N GLY A 235 -13.93 8.09 -6.61
CA GLY A 235 -15.04 8.99 -6.90
C GLY A 235 -14.62 10.32 -7.53
N ALA A 236 -13.35 10.70 -7.41
CA ALA A 236 -12.78 11.92 -7.95
C ALA A 236 -11.80 11.69 -9.12
N ALA A 237 -11.69 10.44 -9.58
CA ALA A 237 -10.91 10.05 -10.75
C ALA A 237 -11.77 10.16 -12.02
N LEU A 238 -11.11 10.26 -13.17
CA LEU A 238 -11.76 10.08 -14.47
C LEU A 238 -12.38 8.68 -14.56
N SER A 239 -13.40 8.53 -15.41
CA SER A 239 -13.91 7.19 -15.77
C SER A 239 -12.81 6.32 -16.40
N VAL A 240 -13.05 5.01 -16.45
CA VAL A 240 -12.13 4.07 -17.11
C VAL A 240 -12.01 4.40 -18.60
N GLU A 241 -13.10 4.80 -19.23
CA GLU A 241 -13.19 5.18 -20.64
C GLU A 241 -12.38 6.45 -20.93
N GLU A 242 -12.57 7.50 -20.13
CA GLU A 242 -11.81 8.76 -20.27
C GLU A 242 -10.31 8.56 -20.01
N SER A 243 -9.97 7.76 -19.00
CA SER A 243 -8.58 7.40 -18.69
C SER A 243 -7.94 6.63 -19.85
N THR A 244 -8.66 5.67 -20.43
CA THR A 244 -8.19 4.89 -21.58
C THR A 244 -7.99 5.76 -22.81
N LYS A 245 -8.89 6.71 -23.07
CA LYS A 245 -8.74 7.70 -24.13
C LYS A 245 -7.48 8.54 -23.94
N LEU A 246 -7.22 9.01 -22.73
CA LEU A 246 -6.01 9.78 -22.41
C LEU A 246 -4.73 8.97 -22.67
N PHE A 247 -4.71 7.68 -22.32
CA PHE A 247 -3.58 6.79 -22.63
C PHE A 247 -3.37 6.62 -24.15
N LEU A 248 -4.45 6.46 -24.92
CA LEU A 248 -4.38 6.36 -26.38
C LEU A 248 -3.90 7.66 -27.04
N GLU A 249 -4.23 8.82 -26.49
CA GLU A 249 -3.75 10.11 -26.97
C GLU A 249 -2.25 10.30 -26.70
N ARG A 250 -1.77 9.86 -25.54
CA ARG A 250 -0.36 9.91 -25.14
C ARG A 250 0.51 8.84 -25.80
N GLY A 251 -0.09 7.74 -26.26
CA GLY A 251 0.60 6.64 -26.96
C GLY A 251 0.85 6.89 -28.44
N LYS A 252 0.38 8.01 -29.00
CA LYS A 252 0.66 8.45 -30.38
C LYS A 252 2.00 9.17 -30.48
#